data_AF-A0A6P2FRJ7-F1
#
_entry.id   AF-A0A6P2FRJ7-F1
#
_cell.length_a   1.000
_cell.length_b   1.000
_cell.length_c   1.000
_cell.angle_alpha   90.00
_cell.angle_beta   90.00
_cell.angle_gamma   90.00
#
_symmetry.space_group_name_H-M   'P 1'
#
loop_
_entity.id
_entity.type
_entity.pdbx_description
1 polymer ?
#
loop_
_entity_poly.entity_id
_entity_poly.type
_entity_poly.pdbx_seq_one_letter_code
_entity_poly.pdbx_strand_id
1 'polypeptide(L)'
;MTSGSKGLHLYVPMDPPIPSAAAAEWARTIADTLVKDMPHLVTATMTRAVRAGKVFLDWSQNNGGKTTIAPYSLRGREHPTVAAPRAWDELDDPDLQHLTFRQVLDRVAAGRNPAVTLNTPPAPAPPEPPPAPDITVAATSVQSAELPATNDGQRLVEGLGGPVTVALAKARDDIPPARALPGGCVYELKWDGYRAAIVIDHRGSRIWSRQGTDLTDKFPEITAPAAQLPAGTVLDGELVIYNGARLDFDLLQRRMATSPAKIDDLVRAYPASFMVFDLLATDGLDLRARPFTERRHQLEHLTDWAPPLQLSPTTTDRDEAVRWMELYRPAGIEGIVSKGQTSPYRPGVRDWIRPSPATPKKSSSAASSARSTNRTS
;
A
#
# COMPACT_ATOMS: atom_id res chain seq x y z
N MET A 1 17.05 -19.24 -1.33
CA MET A 1 16.05 -18.95 -0.28
C MET A 1 14.71 -19.57 -0.67
N THR A 2 14.04 -20.32 0.21
CA THR A 2 12.65 -20.74 -0.08
C THR A 2 11.70 -19.55 0.03
N SER A 3 10.73 -19.44 -0.88
CA SER A 3 9.79 -18.30 -0.90
C SER A 3 8.72 -18.32 0.19
N GLY A 4 8.63 -19.42 0.96
CA GLY A 4 7.51 -19.73 1.84
C GLY A 4 6.21 -20.11 1.09
N SER A 5 6.22 -20.22 -0.25
CA SER A 5 5.01 -20.48 -1.03
C SER A 5 5.18 -21.60 -2.06
N LYS A 6 5.55 -21.28 -3.29
CA LYS A 6 5.84 -22.25 -4.34
C LYS A 6 7.11 -21.77 -5.03
N GLY A 7 8.24 -22.40 -4.70
CA GLY A 7 9.53 -22.13 -5.32
C GLY A 7 10.54 -21.38 -4.43
N LEU A 8 11.64 -20.99 -5.08
CA LEU A 8 12.85 -20.45 -4.47
C LEU A 8 13.19 -19.08 -5.08
N HIS A 9 13.81 -18.22 -4.27
CA HIS A 9 14.50 -17.01 -4.72
C HIS A 9 16.00 -17.23 -4.63
N LEU A 10 16.72 -16.89 -5.70
CA LEU A 10 18.16 -16.87 -5.75
C LEU A 10 18.62 -15.41 -5.66
N TYR A 11 19.55 -15.13 -4.76
CA TYR A 11 20.16 -13.81 -4.60
C TYR A 11 21.60 -13.90 -5.11
N VAL A 12 21.96 -13.04 -6.05
CA VAL A 12 23.32 -12.93 -6.57
C VAL A 12 23.79 -11.50 -6.33
N PRO A 13 24.78 -11.27 -5.45
CA PRO A 13 25.34 -9.94 -5.28
C PRO A 13 26.11 -9.54 -6.55
N MET A 14 25.89 -8.31 -7.01
CA MET A 14 26.62 -7.73 -8.15
C MET A 14 27.61 -6.71 -7.61
N ASP A 15 28.89 -6.87 -7.94
CA ASP A 15 29.95 -5.94 -7.59
C ASP A 15 30.71 -5.52 -8.87
N PRO A 16 30.56 -4.27 -9.35
CA PRO A 16 29.80 -3.18 -8.73
C PRO A 16 28.27 -3.38 -8.81
N PRO A 17 27.47 -2.71 -7.94
CA PRO A 17 26.02 -2.73 -8.04
C PRO A 17 25.53 -2.23 -9.40
N ILE A 18 24.52 -2.90 -9.95
CA ILE A 18 23.91 -2.55 -11.24
C ILE A 18 22.47 -2.03 -11.07
N PRO A 19 22.00 -1.13 -11.95
CA PRO A 19 20.59 -0.70 -11.94
C PRO A 19 19.63 -1.86 -12.18
N SER A 20 18.39 -1.73 -11.69
CA SER A 20 17.37 -2.78 -11.84
C SER A 20 17.08 -3.17 -13.30
N ALA A 21 17.12 -2.22 -14.24
CA ALA A 21 16.95 -2.53 -15.66
C ALA A 21 18.07 -3.46 -16.18
N ALA A 22 19.32 -3.20 -15.78
CA ALA A 22 20.46 -4.05 -16.14
C ALA A 22 20.37 -5.43 -15.47
N ALA A 23 19.89 -5.49 -14.21
CA ALA A 23 19.65 -6.76 -13.52
C ALA A 23 18.55 -7.59 -14.21
N ALA A 24 17.49 -6.95 -14.71
CA ALA A 24 16.43 -7.61 -15.48
C ALA A 24 16.96 -8.23 -16.78
N GLU A 25 17.78 -7.48 -17.52
CA GLU A 25 18.39 -7.95 -18.76
C GLU A 25 19.40 -9.09 -18.52
N TRP A 26 20.19 -8.98 -17.45
CA TRP A 26 21.12 -10.03 -17.04
C TRP A 26 20.38 -11.31 -16.64
N ALA A 27 19.34 -11.22 -15.82
CA ALA A 27 18.51 -12.35 -15.43
C ALA A 27 17.83 -13.02 -16.65
N ARG A 28 17.36 -12.23 -17.61
CA ARG A 28 16.80 -12.74 -18.88
C ARG A 28 17.87 -13.49 -19.68
N THR A 29 19.07 -12.93 -19.80
CA THR A 29 20.19 -13.56 -20.51
C THR A 29 20.57 -14.92 -19.91
N ILE A 30 20.59 -15.01 -18.57
CA ILE A 30 20.81 -16.28 -17.87
C ILE A 30 19.69 -17.27 -18.15
N ALA A 31 18.44 -16.83 -18.05
CA ALA A 31 17.30 -17.71 -18.30
C ALA A 31 17.33 -18.26 -19.74
N ASP A 32 17.58 -17.42 -20.73
CA ASP A 32 17.69 -17.82 -22.14
C ASP A 32 18.85 -18.80 -22.37
N THR A 33 20.00 -18.55 -21.74
CA THR A 33 21.17 -19.43 -21.81
C THR A 33 20.87 -20.81 -21.19
N LEU A 34 20.28 -20.85 -19.99
CA LEU A 34 19.94 -22.10 -19.32
C LEU A 34 18.85 -22.89 -20.06
N VAL A 35 17.88 -22.22 -20.67
CA VAL A 35 16.87 -22.87 -21.52
C VAL A 35 17.52 -23.50 -22.75
N LYS A 36 18.53 -22.85 -23.34
CA LYS A 36 19.27 -23.37 -24.49
C LYS A 36 20.15 -24.57 -24.11
N ASP A 37 20.86 -24.49 -22.99
CA ASP A 37 21.84 -25.51 -22.58
C ASP A 37 21.16 -26.72 -21.91
N MET A 38 20.04 -26.49 -21.23
CA MET A 38 19.31 -27.51 -20.47
C MET A 38 17.80 -27.54 -20.80
N PRO A 39 17.40 -27.71 -22.07
CA PRO A 39 16.01 -27.56 -22.52
C PRO A 39 15.06 -28.61 -21.93
N HIS A 40 15.59 -29.75 -21.46
CA HIS A 40 14.81 -30.80 -20.80
C HIS A 40 14.57 -30.54 -19.32
N LEU A 41 15.36 -29.68 -18.68
CA LEU A 41 15.30 -29.39 -17.24
C LEU A 41 14.79 -27.99 -16.94
N VAL A 42 14.92 -27.03 -17.85
CA VAL A 42 14.65 -25.61 -17.61
C VAL A 42 13.67 -25.02 -18.64
N THR A 43 12.80 -24.11 -18.20
CA THR A 43 11.97 -23.28 -19.07
C THR A 43 11.82 -21.86 -18.53
N ALA A 44 11.77 -20.86 -19.41
CA ALA A 44 11.40 -19.48 -19.08
C ALA A 44 10.00 -19.10 -19.59
N THR A 45 9.25 -20.05 -20.15
CA THR A 45 7.95 -19.81 -20.79
C THR A 45 6.83 -19.67 -19.76
N MET A 46 5.98 -18.65 -19.95
CA MET A 46 4.90 -18.34 -19.01
C MET A 46 3.74 -19.36 -19.01
N THR A 47 3.60 -20.11 -20.10
CA THR A 47 2.52 -21.09 -20.26
C THR A 47 2.71 -22.27 -19.30
N ARG A 48 1.75 -22.52 -18.41
CA ARG A 48 1.87 -23.58 -17.39
C ARG A 48 2.04 -24.99 -17.98
N ALA A 49 1.41 -25.27 -19.12
CA ALA A 49 1.47 -26.59 -19.76
C ALA A 49 2.90 -27.02 -20.14
N VAL A 50 3.78 -26.07 -20.49
CA VAL A 50 5.16 -26.39 -20.91
C VAL A 50 6.15 -26.45 -19.73
N ARG A 51 5.68 -26.22 -18.50
CA ARG A 51 6.50 -26.24 -17.27
C ARG A 51 6.49 -27.59 -16.56
N ALA A 52 5.60 -28.50 -16.94
CA ALA A 52 5.50 -29.80 -16.29
C ALA A 52 6.84 -30.54 -16.37
N GLY A 53 7.37 -30.98 -15.21
CA GLY A 53 8.65 -31.68 -15.12
C GLY A 53 9.90 -30.81 -15.31
N LYS A 54 9.78 -29.49 -15.39
CA LYS A 54 10.91 -28.56 -15.57
C LYS A 54 10.96 -27.49 -14.48
N VAL A 55 12.16 -26.98 -14.22
CA VAL A 55 12.38 -25.78 -13.42
C VAL A 55 11.98 -24.56 -14.25
N PHE A 56 11.00 -23.81 -13.76
CA PHE A 56 10.58 -22.56 -14.36
C PHE A 56 11.40 -21.39 -13.81
N LEU A 57 12.19 -20.74 -14.68
CA LEU A 57 12.94 -19.54 -14.35
C LEU A 57 12.11 -18.29 -14.69
N ASP A 58 11.61 -17.64 -13.65
CA ASP A 58 10.87 -16.38 -13.79
C ASP A 58 11.81 -15.17 -13.76
N TRP A 59 12.53 -14.94 -14.86
CA TRP A 59 13.40 -13.78 -14.98
C TRP A 59 12.62 -12.46 -14.84
N SER A 60 11.31 -12.46 -15.14
CA SER A 60 10.46 -11.28 -15.12
C SER A 60 10.18 -10.73 -13.70
N GLN A 61 10.49 -11.51 -12.65
CA GLN A 61 10.47 -11.02 -11.26
C GLN A 61 11.61 -10.05 -10.94
N ASN A 62 12.68 -10.02 -11.74
CA ASN A 62 13.83 -9.14 -11.55
C ASN A 62 13.54 -7.74 -12.10
N ASN A 63 12.51 -7.10 -11.56
CA ASN A 63 12.07 -5.77 -11.97
C ASN A 63 11.86 -4.93 -10.71
N GLY A 64 12.36 -3.70 -10.68
CA GLY A 64 12.31 -2.81 -9.52
C GLY A 64 10.89 -2.44 -9.06
N GLY A 65 9.87 -2.66 -9.90
CA GLY A 65 8.46 -2.52 -9.53
C GLY A 65 7.79 -3.81 -9.03
N LYS A 66 8.49 -4.94 -9.01
CA LYS A 66 7.97 -6.23 -8.51
C LYS A 66 8.38 -6.42 -7.07
N THR A 67 7.39 -6.68 -6.21
CA THR A 67 7.64 -6.97 -4.81
C THR A 67 8.16 -8.39 -4.65
N THR A 68 9.29 -8.53 -3.96
CA THR A 68 9.89 -9.81 -3.58
C THR A 68 9.73 -9.97 -2.08
N ILE A 69 9.28 -11.14 -1.61
CA ILE A 69 9.20 -11.37 -0.17
C ILE A 69 10.59 -11.26 0.47
N ALA A 70 10.69 -10.54 1.58
CA ALA A 70 11.93 -10.42 2.33
C ALA A 70 12.26 -11.73 3.07
N PRO A 71 13.56 -12.04 3.28
CA PRO A 71 13.97 -13.14 4.15
C PRO A 71 13.31 -13.06 5.53
N TYR A 72 12.97 -14.22 6.07
CA TYR A 72 12.28 -14.43 7.34
C TYR A 72 10.86 -13.86 7.46
N SER A 73 10.23 -13.46 6.35
CA SER A 73 8.83 -13.03 6.34
C SER A 73 7.85 -14.21 6.31
N LEU A 74 6.75 -14.10 7.05
CA LEU A 74 5.65 -15.07 7.08
C LEU A 74 4.76 -14.96 5.84
N ARG A 75 4.16 -16.09 5.46
CA ARG A 75 3.12 -16.16 4.42
C ARG A 75 1.75 -16.36 5.07
N GLY A 76 0.80 -15.49 4.72
CA GLY A 76 -0.59 -15.57 5.18
C GLY A 76 -1.30 -16.81 4.64
N ARG A 77 -1.28 -17.89 5.42
CA ARG A 77 -1.96 -19.18 5.19
C ARG A 77 -2.39 -19.75 6.53
N GLU A 78 -3.32 -20.70 6.52
CA GLU A 78 -3.79 -21.42 7.72
C GLU A 78 -2.64 -22.04 8.54
N HIS A 79 -1.60 -22.52 7.84
CA HIS A 79 -0.32 -22.90 8.45
C HIS A 79 0.78 -21.97 7.90
N PRO A 80 1.12 -20.88 8.61
CA PRO A 80 2.08 -19.89 8.12
C PRO A 80 3.48 -20.47 7.95
N THR A 81 3.95 -20.43 6.72
CA THR A 81 5.32 -20.78 6.33
C THR A 81 6.17 -19.51 6.20
N VAL A 82 7.48 -19.66 6.33
CA VAL A 82 8.45 -18.56 6.32
C VAL A 82 9.25 -18.60 5.03
N ALA A 83 9.50 -17.42 4.43
CA ALA A 83 10.51 -17.27 3.41
C ALA A 83 11.91 -17.38 4.03
N ALA A 84 12.49 -18.58 4.05
CA ALA A 84 13.71 -18.85 4.81
C ALA A 84 14.92 -19.11 3.89
N PRO A 85 16.10 -18.52 4.18
CA PRO A 85 17.36 -18.93 3.59
C PRO A 85 17.60 -20.43 3.80
N ARG A 86 18.22 -21.09 2.81
CA ARG A 86 18.55 -22.51 2.82
C ARG A 86 20.00 -22.67 2.39
N ALA A 87 20.72 -23.61 2.99
CA ALA A 87 22.01 -24.06 2.51
C ALA A 87 21.85 -25.02 1.32
N TRP A 88 22.92 -25.24 0.55
CA TRP A 88 22.88 -26.04 -0.69
C TRP A 88 22.58 -27.52 -0.43
N ASP A 89 23.15 -28.08 0.63
CA ASP A 89 22.90 -29.45 1.10
C ASP A 89 21.42 -29.70 1.43
N GLU A 90 20.72 -28.68 1.95
CA GLU A 90 19.28 -28.77 2.19
C GLU A 90 18.45 -28.79 0.90
N LEU A 91 18.97 -28.25 -0.19
CA LEU A 91 18.26 -28.21 -1.47
C LEU A 91 18.31 -29.55 -2.22
N ASP A 92 19.26 -30.42 -1.87
CA ASP A 92 19.40 -31.75 -2.44
C ASP A 92 18.42 -32.76 -1.81
N ASP A 93 17.75 -32.39 -0.72
CA ASP A 93 16.75 -33.22 -0.05
C ASP A 93 15.45 -33.30 -0.90
N PRO A 94 15.06 -34.49 -1.40
CA PRO A 94 13.84 -34.65 -2.19
C PRO A 94 12.56 -34.34 -1.40
N ASP A 95 12.63 -34.37 -0.06
CA ASP A 95 11.51 -34.11 0.85
C ASP A 95 11.52 -32.67 1.39
N LEU A 96 12.30 -31.75 0.79
CA LEU A 96 12.42 -30.37 1.23
C LEU A 96 11.05 -29.68 1.38
N GLN A 97 10.72 -29.33 2.63
CA GLN A 97 9.50 -28.58 2.98
C GLN A 97 9.76 -27.08 3.19
N HIS A 98 8.70 -26.29 3.12
CA HIS A 98 8.72 -24.92 3.65
C HIS A 98 8.73 -24.94 5.18
N LEU A 99 9.49 -24.05 5.80
CA LEU A 99 9.60 -23.98 7.26
C LEU A 99 8.41 -23.23 7.85
N THR A 100 7.91 -23.71 8.98
CA THR A 100 7.03 -22.94 9.86
C THR A 100 7.82 -21.93 10.68
N PHE A 101 7.14 -20.95 11.28
CA PHE A 101 7.81 -19.98 12.16
C PHE A 101 8.55 -20.64 13.33
N ARG A 102 7.97 -21.69 13.94
CA ARG A 102 8.58 -22.43 15.05
C ARG A 102 9.90 -23.07 14.63
N GLN A 103 9.89 -23.77 13.50
CA GLN A 103 11.11 -24.40 12.96
C GLN A 103 12.18 -23.36 12.59
N VAL A 104 11.81 -22.15 12.17
CA VAL A 104 12.78 -21.07 11.95
C VAL A 104 13.40 -20.61 13.27
N LEU A 105 12.59 -20.43 14.32
CA LEU A 105 13.08 -20.07 15.65
C LEU A 105 14.04 -21.14 16.20
N ASP A 106 13.71 -22.43 16.07
CA ASP A 106 14.56 -23.54 16.51
C ASP A 106 15.92 -23.52 15.79
N ARG A 107 15.93 -23.19 14.49
CA ARG A 107 17.16 -23.10 13.69
C ARG A 107 18.04 -21.93 14.09
N VAL A 108 17.44 -20.77 14.35
CA VAL A 108 18.17 -19.59 14.84
C VAL A 108 18.77 -19.88 16.22
N ALA A 109 18.00 -20.49 17.12
CA ALA A 109 18.48 -20.94 18.42
C ALA A 109 19.64 -21.95 18.31
N ALA A 110 19.62 -22.81 17.30
CA ALA A 110 20.68 -23.75 16.98
C ALA A 110 21.86 -23.14 16.18
N GLY A 111 21.91 -21.81 16.00
CA GLY A 111 23.00 -21.12 15.30
C GLY A 111 23.00 -21.25 13.78
N ARG A 112 21.95 -21.84 13.17
CA ARG A 112 21.81 -21.99 11.72
C ARG A 112 21.15 -20.75 11.11
N ASN A 113 21.93 -19.69 10.89
CA ASN A 113 21.48 -18.44 10.26
C ASN A 113 22.25 -18.14 8.94
N PRO A 114 21.77 -18.60 7.78
CA PRO A 114 22.43 -18.36 6.49
C PRO A 114 22.28 -16.92 5.98
N ALA A 115 21.47 -16.06 6.62
CA ALA A 115 21.28 -14.68 6.19
C ALA A 115 22.49 -13.77 6.46
N VAL A 116 23.41 -14.22 7.31
CA VAL A 116 24.68 -13.50 7.60
C VAL A 116 25.58 -13.41 6.36
N THR A 117 25.33 -14.22 5.32
CA THR A 117 26.20 -14.33 4.14
C THR A 117 25.71 -13.58 2.90
N LEU A 118 24.55 -12.89 2.96
CA LEU A 118 24.10 -12.01 1.86
C LEU A 118 24.72 -10.61 2.03
N ASN A 119 26.04 -10.51 1.81
CA ASN A 119 26.85 -9.30 1.63
C ASN A 119 26.27 -7.98 2.19
N THR A 120 26.35 -7.81 3.50
CA THR A 120 26.45 -6.49 4.12
C THR A 120 27.94 -6.32 4.48
N PRO A 121 28.66 -5.26 4.04
CA PRO A 121 29.93 -4.94 4.71
C PRO A 121 29.62 -4.81 6.21
N PRO A 122 30.48 -5.28 7.12
CA PRO A 122 30.20 -5.16 8.54
C PRO A 122 29.92 -3.68 8.82
N ALA A 123 28.70 -3.39 9.25
CA ALA A 123 28.43 -2.10 9.85
C ALA A 123 29.46 -1.95 10.97
N PRO A 124 30.09 -0.76 11.15
CA PRO A 124 30.86 -0.53 12.36
C PRO A 124 29.97 -0.94 13.52
N ALA A 125 30.53 -1.74 14.44
CA ALA A 125 29.78 -2.21 15.61
C ALA A 125 29.02 -1.01 16.16
N PRO A 126 27.69 -1.12 16.37
CA PRO A 126 26.96 -0.03 16.97
C PRO A 126 27.71 0.37 18.25
N PRO A 127 27.91 1.66 18.52
CA PRO A 127 28.48 2.07 19.79
C PRO A 127 27.69 1.33 20.86
N GLU A 128 28.42 0.68 21.78
CA GLU A 128 27.81 -0.04 22.88
C GLU A 128 26.72 0.87 23.45
N PRO A 129 25.46 0.37 23.54
CA PRO A 129 24.37 1.21 24.01
C PRO A 129 24.84 1.85 25.31
N PRO A 130 24.64 3.17 25.50
CA PRO A 130 24.98 3.77 26.78
C PRO A 130 24.34 2.89 27.85
N PRO A 131 25.07 2.58 28.95
CA PRO A 131 24.48 1.82 30.04
C PRO A 131 23.13 2.46 30.30
N ALA A 132 22.08 1.62 30.30
CA ALA A 132 20.74 2.09 30.52
C ALA A 132 20.82 3.08 31.70
N PRO A 133 20.26 4.30 31.58
CA PRO A 133 20.18 5.14 32.76
C PRO A 133 19.59 4.27 33.87
N ASP A 134 20.07 4.41 35.10
CA ASP A 134 19.47 3.82 36.29
C ASP A 134 18.02 4.33 36.39
N ILE A 135 17.16 3.78 35.54
CA ILE A 135 15.74 3.71 35.74
C ILE A 135 15.66 2.57 36.73
N THR A 136 15.84 2.95 38.00
CA THR A 136 15.08 2.30 39.05
C THR A 136 13.65 2.29 38.52
N VAL A 137 13.23 1.15 37.96
CA VAL A 137 11.82 0.84 37.85
C VAL A 137 11.39 0.70 39.30
N ALA A 138 11.10 1.85 39.92
CA ALA A 138 9.99 1.89 40.82
C ALA A 138 8.88 1.26 39.99
N ALA A 139 8.50 0.04 40.36
CA ALA A 139 7.23 -0.53 40.02
C ALA A 139 6.18 0.42 40.60
N THR A 140 6.02 1.58 39.97
CA THR A 140 4.76 2.27 39.99
C THR A 140 3.92 1.37 39.12
N SER A 141 3.23 0.44 39.78
CA SER A 141 2.03 -0.17 39.26
C SER A 141 1.31 0.92 38.50
N VAL A 142 1.37 0.86 37.17
CA VAL A 142 0.33 1.46 36.38
C VAL A 142 -0.84 0.59 36.75
N GLN A 143 -1.59 1.04 37.75
CA GLN A 143 -2.96 0.62 37.88
C GLN A 143 -3.50 0.75 36.48
N SER A 144 -3.91 -0.39 35.92
CA SER A 144 -5.03 -0.44 35.02
C SER A 144 -6.08 0.43 35.70
N ALA A 145 -6.07 1.73 35.38
CA ALA A 145 -7.25 2.52 35.52
C ALA A 145 -8.17 1.82 34.53
N GLU A 146 -9.02 0.95 35.06
CA GLU A 146 -10.33 0.73 34.48
C GLU A 146 -10.82 2.14 34.14
N LEU A 147 -10.62 2.51 32.87
CA LEU A 147 -11.42 3.54 32.25
C LEU A 147 -12.83 3.15 32.62
N PRO A 148 -13.62 4.03 33.24
CA PRO A 148 -14.98 3.68 33.57
C PRO A 148 -15.57 3.13 32.29
N ALA A 149 -16.01 1.88 32.33
CA ALA A 149 -16.88 1.31 31.33
C ALA A 149 -18.16 2.15 31.42
N THR A 150 -18.13 3.35 30.84
CA THR A 150 -19.34 4.03 30.49
C THR A 150 -19.96 3.14 29.43
N ASN A 151 -21.27 2.95 29.57
CA ASN A 151 -22.11 2.12 28.73
C ASN A 151 -22.22 2.67 27.28
N ASP A 152 -21.17 3.33 26.76
CA ASP A 152 -21.21 4.32 25.68
C ASP A 152 -20.73 3.79 24.32
N GLY A 153 -20.46 2.49 24.17
CA GLY A 153 -20.28 1.84 22.85
C GLY A 153 -21.51 1.96 21.94
N GLN A 154 -22.58 2.61 22.42
CA GLN A 154 -23.85 2.82 21.74
C GLN A 154 -23.92 4.14 20.96
N ARG A 155 -23.05 5.14 21.23
CA ARG A 155 -23.22 6.51 20.72
C ARG A 155 -22.05 6.91 19.82
N LEU A 156 -22.37 7.25 18.56
CA LEU A 156 -21.39 7.81 17.63
C LEU A 156 -20.79 9.10 18.20
N VAL A 157 -19.49 9.27 18.01
CA VAL A 157 -18.75 10.50 18.35
C VAL A 157 -19.44 11.71 17.72
N GLU A 158 -19.47 12.83 18.45
CA GLU A 158 -20.11 14.05 17.99
C GLU A 158 -19.53 14.55 16.65
N GLY A 159 -20.43 14.84 15.70
CA GLY A 159 -20.07 15.25 14.34
C GLY A 159 -19.64 14.09 13.42
N LEU A 160 -19.68 12.83 13.88
CA LEU A 160 -19.37 11.64 13.10
C LEU A 160 -20.60 10.72 12.87
N GLY A 161 -21.81 11.22 13.19
CA GLY A 161 -23.08 10.53 12.95
C GLY A 161 -23.59 10.52 11.51
N GLY A 162 -22.96 11.32 10.63
CA GLY A 162 -23.38 11.58 9.26
C GLY A 162 -24.29 12.81 9.10
N PRO A 163 -24.13 13.64 8.05
CA PRO A 163 -22.99 13.79 7.14
C PRO A 163 -21.64 13.98 7.85
N VAL A 164 -20.54 13.53 7.23
CA VAL A 164 -19.18 13.65 7.80
C VAL A 164 -18.38 14.72 7.05
N THR A 165 -17.96 15.76 7.77
CA THR A 165 -17.07 16.78 7.22
C THR A 165 -15.64 16.24 7.13
N VAL A 166 -15.14 16.06 5.91
CA VAL A 166 -13.80 15.51 5.67
C VAL A 166 -12.69 16.58 5.62
N ALA A 167 -11.45 16.19 5.91
CA ALA A 167 -10.26 16.99 5.66
C ALA A 167 -9.99 17.11 4.15
N LEU A 168 -9.33 18.18 3.73
CA LEU A 168 -9.17 18.54 2.32
C LEU A 168 -7.72 18.77 1.94
N ALA A 169 -7.43 18.61 0.65
CA ALA A 169 -6.13 18.93 0.08
C ALA A 169 -6.13 20.30 -0.63
N LYS A 170 -5.00 21.01 -0.54
CA LYS A 170 -4.65 22.15 -1.37
C LYS A 170 -3.66 21.74 -2.46
N ALA A 171 -3.81 22.34 -3.65
CA ALA A 171 -2.89 22.13 -4.76
C ALA A 171 -1.58 22.90 -4.53
N ARG A 172 -0.46 22.32 -4.94
CA ARG A 172 0.88 22.92 -4.93
C ARG A 172 1.68 22.44 -6.13
N ASP A 173 2.57 23.25 -6.66
CA ASP A 173 3.30 22.91 -7.88
C ASP A 173 4.36 21.82 -7.68
N ASP A 174 4.81 21.60 -6.45
CA ASP A 174 5.82 20.61 -6.09
C ASP A 174 5.28 19.57 -5.09
N ILE A 175 5.89 18.38 -5.14
CA ILE A 175 5.74 17.35 -4.11
C ILE A 175 6.64 17.74 -2.93
N PRO A 176 6.08 18.00 -1.73
CA PRO A 176 6.86 18.42 -0.57
C PRO A 176 8.02 17.46 -0.29
N PRO A 177 9.22 17.95 0.09
CA PRO A 177 10.31 17.11 0.61
C PRO A 177 9.88 16.26 1.81
N ALA A 178 10.54 15.12 2.06
CA ALA A 178 10.16 14.17 3.11
C ALA A 178 10.07 14.76 4.53
N ARG A 179 10.76 15.87 4.79
CA ARG A 179 10.78 16.58 6.10
C ARG A 179 9.94 17.86 6.15
N ALA A 180 9.14 18.15 5.12
CA ALA A 180 8.51 19.46 4.95
C ALA A 180 7.22 19.66 5.77
N LEU A 181 6.59 18.59 6.25
CA LEU A 181 5.35 18.62 7.03
C LEU A 181 5.61 18.23 8.50
N PRO A 182 4.68 18.52 9.44
CA PRO A 182 4.84 18.17 10.85
C PRO A 182 5.15 16.67 11.04
N GLY A 183 6.30 16.39 11.67
CA GLY A 183 6.78 15.01 11.89
C GLY A 183 7.33 14.32 10.63
N GLY A 184 7.41 15.01 9.50
CA GLY A 184 7.73 14.44 8.19
C GLY A 184 6.49 14.17 7.34
N CYS A 185 6.71 13.93 6.05
CA CYS A 185 5.67 13.64 5.08
C CYS A 185 5.34 12.15 5.07
N VAL A 186 4.05 11.85 4.95
CA VAL A 186 3.54 10.59 4.42
C VAL A 186 2.88 10.87 3.09
N TYR A 187 3.19 10.07 2.09
CA TYR A 187 2.64 10.15 0.75
C TYR A 187 1.68 8.99 0.50
N GLU A 188 0.53 9.29 -0.09
CA GLU A 188 -0.52 8.33 -0.42
C GLU A 188 -0.95 8.49 -1.87
N LEU A 189 -1.55 7.45 -2.46
CA LEU A 189 -2.15 7.55 -3.79
C LEU A 189 -3.37 8.49 -3.76
N LYS A 190 -3.47 9.36 -4.76
CA LYS A 190 -4.70 10.10 -5.08
C LYS A 190 -5.53 9.24 -6.03
N TRP A 191 -6.44 8.48 -5.45
CA TRP A 191 -7.42 7.67 -6.17
C TRP A 191 -8.37 8.53 -7.01
N ASP A 192 -8.68 8.07 -8.23
CA ASP A 192 -9.64 8.72 -9.13
C ASP A 192 -11.03 8.13 -8.87
N GLY A 193 -11.82 8.81 -8.04
CA GLY A 193 -13.08 8.26 -7.55
C GLY A 193 -14.00 9.29 -6.88
N TYR A 194 -14.89 8.77 -6.02
CA TYR A 194 -15.75 9.59 -5.17
C TYR A 194 -15.31 9.50 -3.72
N ARG A 195 -14.83 10.62 -3.19
CA ARG A 195 -14.54 10.81 -1.77
C ARG A 195 -15.78 10.54 -0.92
N ALA A 196 -15.67 9.59 -0.01
CA ALA A 196 -16.76 9.20 0.88
C ALA A 196 -16.26 8.82 2.28
N ALA A 197 -17.13 8.99 3.27
CA ALA A 197 -16.93 8.51 4.63
C ALA A 197 -17.91 7.38 4.92
N ILE A 198 -17.45 6.31 5.56
CA ILE A 198 -18.31 5.23 6.05
C ILE A 198 -18.48 5.40 7.56
N VAL A 199 -19.72 5.45 8.01
CA VAL A 199 -20.10 5.53 9.43
C VAL A 199 -20.73 4.22 9.83
N ILE A 200 -20.20 3.57 10.86
CA ILE A 200 -20.62 2.24 11.30
C ILE A 200 -21.19 2.37 12.71
N ASP A 201 -22.44 1.98 12.88
CA ASP A 201 -23.14 1.96 14.15
C ASP A 201 -23.84 0.61 14.37
N HIS A 202 -24.53 0.46 15.49
CA HIS A 202 -25.22 -0.78 15.86
C HIS A 202 -26.33 -1.20 14.88
N ARG A 203 -26.76 -0.32 13.96
CA ARG A 203 -27.78 -0.60 12.94
C ARG A 203 -27.17 -1.04 11.60
N GLY A 204 -25.85 -0.89 11.44
CA GLY A 204 -25.12 -1.19 10.23
C GLY A 204 -24.21 -0.04 9.79
N SER A 205 -23.88 0.02 8.51
CA SER A 205 -23.01 1.05 7.95
C SER A 205 -23.75 1.96 6.98
N ARG A 206 -23.43 3.26 7.02
CA ARG A 206 -23.91 4.29 6.08
C ARG A 206 -22.75 4.96 5.38
N ILE A 207 -22.95 5.35 4.12
CA ILE A 207 -21.92 6.00 3.30
C ILE A 207 -22.33 7.45 3.02
N TRP A 208 -21.45 8.39 3.31
CA TRP A 208 -21.67 9.81 3.11
C TRP A 208 -20.69 10.37 2.08
N SER A 209 -21.20 11.04 1.05
CA SER A 209 -20.35 11.78 0.11
C SER A 209 -19.68 12.98 0.81
N ARG A 210 -18.63 13.51 0.19
CA ARG A 210 -18.02 14.78 0.61
C ARG A 210 -19.02 15.94 0.74
N GLN A 211 -20.10 15.94 -0.04
CA GLN A 211 -21.14 16.97 -0.02
C GLN A 211 -22.28 16.66 0.98
N GLY A 212 -22.19 15.54 1.71
CA GLY A 212 -23.17 15.11 2.68
C GLY A 212 -24.39 14.41 2.10
N THR A 213 -24.29 13.90 0.86
CA THR A 213 -25.31 13.03 0.28
C THR A 213 -25.17 11.62 0.83
N ASP A 214 -26.28 11.00 1.24
CA ASP A 214 -26.30 9.58 1.61
C ASP A 214 -26.17 8.72 0.34
N LEU A 215 -25.13 7.89 0.28
CA LEU A 215 -24.81 7.00 -0.83
C LEU A 215 -25.06 5.52 -0.49
N THR A 216 -25.63 5.22 0.68
CA THR A 216 -25.77 3.86 1.22
C THR A 216 -26.44 2.91 0.22
N ASP A 217 -27.58 3.32 -0.36
CA ASP A 217 -28.35 2.49 -1.31
C ASP A 217 -27.65 2.28 -2.67
N LYS A 218 -26.56 3.02 -2.94
CA LYS A 218 -25.82 2.92 -4.20
C LYS A 218 -24.70 1.90 -4.16
N PHE A 219 -24.24 1.52 -2.96
CA PHE A 219 -23.07 0.65 -2.78
C PHE A 219 -23.33 -0.46 -1.76
N PRO A 220 -24.35 -1.31 -1.96
CA PRO A 220 -24.64 -2.42 -1.06
C PRO A 220 -23.45 -3.39 -0.88
N GLU A 221 -22.59 -3.52 -1.90
CA GLU A 221 -21.38 -4.33 -1.85
C GLU A 221 -20.31 -3.77 -0.90
N ILE A 222 -20.38 -2.48 -0.56
CA ILE A 222 -19.48 -1.83 0.40
C ILE A 222 -20.08 -1.83 1.81
N THR A 223 -21.38 -1.55 1.92
CA THR A 223 -22.05 -1.45 3.23
C THR A 223 -22.15 -2.79 3.94
N ALA A 224 -22.45 -3.88 3.23
CA ALA A 224 -22.58 -5.21 3.82
C ALA A 224 -21.31 -5.67 4.57
N PRO A 225 -20.09 -5.63 3.98
CA PRO A 225 -18.87 -5.94 4.71
C PRO A 225 -18.47 -4.87 5.72
N ALA A 226 -18.72 -3.58 5.46
CA ALA A 226 -18.38 -2.51 6.42
C ALA A 226 -19.16 -2.63 7.73
N ALA A 227 -20.40 -3.12 7.68
CA ALA A 227 -21.21 -3.38 8.87
C ALA A 227 -20.63 -4.47 9.80
N GLN A 228 -19.61 -5.23 9.36
CA GLN A 228 -18.90 -6.21 10.20
C GLN A 228 -17.77 -5.59 11.03
N LEU A 229 -17.42 -4.33 10.78
CA LEU A 229 -16.44 -3.60 11.57
C LEU A 229 -17.04 -3.15 12.91
N PRO A 230 -16.22 -2.83 13.91
CA PRO A 230 -16.72 -2.40 15.21
C PRO A 230 -17.70 -1.22 15.12
N ALA A 231 -18.76 -1.25 15.93
CA ALA A 231 -19.67 -0.11 16.02
C ALA A 231 -18.94 1.11 16.61
N GLY A 232 -19.23 2.29 16.08
CA GLY A 232 -18.48 3.51 16.42
C GLY A 232 -17.30 3.78 15.48
N THR A 233 -17.02 2.88 14.52
CA THR A 233 -15.99 3.11 13.50
C THR A 233 -16.44 4.13 12.46
N VAL A 234 -15.57 5.09 12.15
CA VAL A 234 -15.76 6.02 11.03
C VAL A 234 -14.51 6.07 10.16
N LEU A 235 -14.68 5.68 8.89
CA LEU A 235 -13.62 5.59 7.89
C LEU A 235 -13.72 6.76 6.89
N ASP A 236 -12.57 7.25 6.43
CA ASP A 236 -12.48 8.20 5.33
C ASP A 236 -11.70 7.55 4.18
N GLY A 237 -12.28 7.57 2.98
CA GLY A 237 -11.80 6.79 1.84
C GLY A 237 -12.30 7.28 0.49
N GLU A 238 -11.94 6.57 -0.56
CA GLU A 238 -12.38 6.83 -1.94
C GLU A 238 -13.14 5.63 -2.50
N LEU A 239 -14.33 5.86 -3.05
CA LEU A 239 -15.05 4.85 -3.82
C LEU A 239 -14.51 4.82 -5.25
N VAL A 240 -14.10 3.63 -5.71
CA VAL A 240 -13.52 3.40 -7.03
C VAL A 240 -14.21 2.25 -7.74
N ILE A 241 -14.27 2.28 -9.08
CA ILE A 241 -14.71 1.15 -9.91
C ILE A 241 -13.59 0.81 -10.88
N TYR A 242 -13.20 -0.47 -10.94
CA TYR A 242 -12.24 -0.98 -11.92
C TYR A 242 -12.97 -1.68 -13.06
N ASN A 243 -12.72 -1.27 -14.30
CA ASN A 243 -13.41 -1.82 -15.48
C ASN A 243 -12.67 -3.01 -16.13
N GLY A 244 -11.64 -3.56 -15.48
CA GLY A 244 -10.78 -4.61 -16.04
C GLY A 244 -9.50 -4.10 -16.69
N ALA A 245 -9.39 -2.78 -16.91
CA ALA A 245 -8.18 -2.15 -17.43
C ALA A 245 -7.67 -1.02 -16.52
N ARG A 246 -8.56 -0.15 -16.06
CA ARG A 246 -8.25 1.02 -15.22
C ARG A 246 -9.41 1.39 -14.29
N LEU A 247 -9.15 2.31 -13.37
CA LEU A 247 -10.19 3.01 -12.65
C LEU A 247 -11.02 3.86 -13.61
N ASP A 248 -12.34 3.78 -13.41
CA ASP A 248 -13.35 4.30 -14.32
C ASP A 248 -14.34 5.19 -13.57
N PHE A 249 -14.11 6.50 -13.65
CA PHE A 249 -14.94 7.51 -13.00
C PHE A 249 -16.32 7.63 -13.63
N ASP A 250 -16.46 7.38 -14.93
CA ASP A 250 -17.75 7.46 -15.63
C ASP A 250 -18.69 6.34 -15.16
N LEU A 251 -18.16 5.15 -14.85
CA LEU A 251 -18.94 4.09 -14.20
C LEU A 251 -19.44 4.49 -12.81
N LEU A 252 -18.67 5.24 -12.04
CA LEU A 252 -19.13 5.80 -10.75
C LEU A 252 -20.24 6.83 -10.96
N GLN A 253 -20.11 7.73 -11.94
CA GLN A 253 -21.18 8.68 -12.26
C GLN A 253 -22.47 7.96 -12.67
N ARG A 254 -22.34 6.91 -13.49
CA ARG A 254 -23.47 6.05 -13.88
C ARG A 254 -24.08 5.36 -12.66
N ARG A 255 -23.27 4.87 -11.72
CA ARG A 255 -23.73 4.29 -10.45
C ARG A 255 -24.63 5.27 -9.70
N MET A 256 -24.20 6.53 -9.57
CA MET A 256 -24.95 7.57 -8.86
C MET A 256 -26.28 7.90 -9.51
N ALA A 257 -26.31 7.96 -10.84
CA ALA A 257 -27.53 8.25 -11.61
C ALA A 257 -28.53 7.08 -11.67
N THR A 258 -28.13 5.87 -11.27
CA THR A 258 -28.96 4.66 -11.42
C THR A 258 -30.00 4.55 -10.31
N SER A 259 -31.25 4.23 -10.65
CA SER A 259 -32.33 3.98 -9.67
C SER A 259 -32.04 2.75 -8.80
N PRO A 260 -32.48 2.71 -7.53
CA PRO A 260 -32.29 1.56 -6.63
C PRO A 260 -32.64 0.20 -7.26
N ALA A 261 -33.76 0.13 -7.99
CA ALA A 261 -34.23 -1.10 -8.66
C ALA A 261 -33.25 -1.70 -9.71
N LYS A 262 -32.24 -0.96 -10.14
CA LYS A 262 -31.25 -1.38 -11.16
C LYS A 262 -29.82 -1.40 -10.61
N ILE A 263 -29.62 -1.11 -9.32
CA ILE A 263 -28.28 -1.04 -8.73
C ILE A 263 -27.62 -2.41 -8.75
N ASP A 264 -28.34 -3.47 -8.37
CA ASP A 264 -27.80 -4.83 -8.30
C ASP A 264 -27.21 -5.34 -9.63
N ASP A 265 -27.86 -5.01 -10.76
CA ASP A 265 -27.35 -5.35 -12.09
C ASP A 265 -26.00 -4.70 -12.37
N LEU A 266 -25.88 -3.40 -12.05
CA LEU A 266 -24.61 -2.70 -12.18
C LEU A 266 -23.59 -3.21 -11.17
N VAL A 267 -23.98 -3.59 -9.95
CA VAL A 267 -23.05 -4.07 -8.90
C VAL A 267 -22.40 -5.37 -9.37
N ARG A 268 -23.21 -6.30 -9.91
CA ARG A 268 -22.70 -7.54 -10.50
C ARG A 268 -21.75 -7.31 -11.66
N ALA A 269 -22.04 -6.34 -12.52
CA ALA A 269 -21.22 -6.08 -13.70
C ALA A 269 -19.91 -5.33 -13.37
N TYR A 270 -19.97 -4.37 -12.44
CA TYR A 270 -18.88 -3.44 -12.14
C TYR A 270 -18.81 -3.15 -10.63
N PRO A 271 -18.38 -4.12 -9.80
CA PRO A 271 -18.36 -3.94 -8.35
C PRO A 271 -17.43 -2.79 -7.95
N ALA A 272 -17.85 -1.98 -7.00
CA ALA A 272 -17.01 -0.94 -6.44
C ALA A 272 -16.00 -1.51 -5.42
N SER A 273 -14.96 -0.74 -5.14
CA SER A 273 -14.08 -0.92 -4.00
C SER A 273 -13.96 0.40 -3.24
N PHE A 274 -13.76 0.32 -1.93
CA PHE A 274 -13.55 1.49 -1.07
C PHE A 274 -12.10 1.50 -0.58
N MET A 275 -11.34 2.49 -1.03
CA MET A 275 -9.94 2.70 -0.70
C MET A 275 -9.83 3.57 0.55
N VAL A 276 -9.62 2.95 1.70
CA VAL A 276 -9.56 3.60 3.01
C VAL A 276 -8.19 4.20 3.26
N PHE A 277 -8.11 5.45 3.70
CA PHE A 277 -6.84 6.09 4.02
C PHE A 277 -6.81 6.84 5.36
N ASP A 278 -7.93 6.96 6.08
CA ASP A 278 -7.94 7.53 7.44
C ASP A 278 -9.04 6.89 8.31
N LEU A 279 -8.80 6.90 9.62
CA LEU A 279 -9.70 6.40 10.66
C LEU A 279 -10.02 7.55 11.61
N LEU A 280 -11.28 7.97 11.65
CA LEU A 280 -11.71 9.14 12.42
C LEU A 280 -12.19 8.78 13.82
N ALA A 281 -12.78 7.59 13.96
CA ALA A 281 -13.20 7.02 15.23
C ALA A 281 -13.23 5.50 15.14
N THR A 282 -13.12 4.81 16.27
CA THR A 282 -13.39 3.37 16.44
C THR A 282 -13.69 3.08 17.89
N ASP A 283 -14.56 2.10 18.17
CA ASP A 283 -14.97 1.72 19.54
C ASP A 283 -15.42 2.92 20.40
N GLY A 284 -16.09 3.90 19.78
CA GLY A 284 -16.55 5.13 20.44
C GLY A 284 -15.45 6.16 20.76
N LEU A 285 -14.18 5.89 20.44
CA LEU A 285 -13.06 6.81 20.65
C LEU A 285 -12.90 7.76 19.46
N ASP A 286 -12.85 9.08 19.72
CA ASP A 286 -12.52 10.08 18.71
C ASP A 286 -11.01 10.13 18.46
N LEU A 287 -10.60 9.78 17.25
CA LEU A 287 -9.20 9.73 16.85
C LEU A 287 -8.73 11.00 16.14
N ARG A 288 -9.64 11.93 15.79
CA ARG A 288 -9.30 13.10 14.96
C ARG A 288 -8.18 13.96 15.54
N ALA A 289 -8.12 14.10 16.86
CA ALA A 289 -7.09 14.86 17.54
C ALA A 289 -5.72 14.16 17.57
N ARG A 290 -5.66 12.84 17.30
CA ARG A 290 -4.43 12.05 17.35
C ARG A 290 -3.55 12.28 16.11
N PRO A 291 -2.22 12.13 16.23
CA PRO A 291 -1.29 12.11 15.09
C PRO A 291 -1.73 11.17 13.97
N PHE A 292 -1.47 11.53 12.72
CA PHE A 292 -1.79 10.68 11.57
C PHE A 292 -1.18 9.28 11.68
N THR A 293 0.07 9.16 12.17
CA THR A 293 0.72 7.86 12.36
C THR A 293 -0.03 6.94 13.34
N GLU A 294 -0.62 7.50 14.40
CA GLU A 294 -1.43 6.73 15.35
C GLU A 294 -2.75 6.29 14.73
N ARG A 295 -3.45 7.20 14.03
CA ARG A 295 -4.70 6.86 13.31
C ARG A 295 -4.44 5.79 12.25
N ARG A 296 -3.32 5.92 11.53
CA ARG A 296 -2.91 4.98 10.50
C ARG A 296 -2.57 3.60 11.07
N HIS A 297 -1.82 3.55 12.17
CA HIS A 297 -1.52 2.30 12.85
C HIS A 297 -2.80 1.59 13.32
N GLN A 298 -3.76 2.33 13.90
CA GLN A 298 -5.04 1.75 14.30
C GLN A 298 -5.85 1.27 13.09
N LEU A 299 -5.87 2.06 12.00
CA LEU A 299 -6.52 1.66 10.75
C LEU A 299 -5.93 0.36 10.19
N GLU A 300 -4.59 0.23 10.15
CA GLU A 300 -3.89 -0.96 9.68
C GLU A 300 -4.24 -2.23 10.45
N HIS A 301 -4.52 -2.11 11.75
CA HIS A 301 -4.85 -3.23 12.64
C HIS A 301 -6.34 -3.40 12.90
N LEU A 302 -7.20 -2.55 12.32
CA LEU A 302 -8.65 -2.59 12.56
C LEU A 302 -9.29 -3.89 12.05
N THR A 303 -8.81 -4.40 10.92
CA THR A 303 -9.32 -5.61 10.26
C THR A 303 -8.32 -6.12 9.23
N ASP A 304 -8.57 -7.31 8.69
CA ASP A 304 -7.89 -7.82 7.51
C ASP A 304 -8.45 -7.14 6.25
N TRP A 305 -7.73 -6.14 5.75
CA TRP A 305 -8.14 -5.37 4.57
C TRP A 305 -8.08 -6.20 3.28
N ALA A 306 -9.23 -6.39 2.65
CA ALA A 306 -9.39 -7.11 1.40
C ALA A 306 -10.58 -6.55 0.60
N PRO A 307 -10.60 -6.70 -0.74
CA PRO A 307 -11.75 -6.28 -1.53
C PRO A 307 -13.07 -6.80 -0.92
N PRO A 308 -14.08 -5.93 -0.77
CA PRO A 308 -14.17 -4.62 -1.40
C PRO A 308 -13.72 -3.44 -0.50
N LEU A 309 -13.22 -3.68 0.72
CA LEU A 309 -12.68 -2.66 1.62
C LEU A 309 -11.15 -2.77 1.67
N GLN A 310 -10.45 -1.83 1.04
CA GLN A 310 -9.00 -1.94 0.85
C GLN A 310 -8.27 -0.78 1.48
N LEU A 311 -7.14 -1.07 2.11
CA LEU A 311 -6.26 -0.05 2.64
C LEU A 311 -5.49 0.65 1.52
N SER A 312 -5.54 1.98 1.47
CA SER A 312 -4.69 2.78 0.60
C SER A 312 -3.22 2.66 1.03
N PRO A 313 -2.28 2.45 0.11
CA PRO A 313 -0.86 2.36 0.44
C PRO A 313 -0.29 3.73 0.82
N THR A 314 0.72 3.71 1.67
CA THR A 314 1.43 4.91 2.14
C THR A 314 2.94 4.68 2.09
N THR A 315 3.71 5.73 1.83
CA THR A 315 5.17 5.70 1.93
C THR A 315 5.69 6.99 2.55
N THR A 316 6.84 6.91 3.21
CA THR A 316 7.62 8.09 3.66
C THR A 316 8.75 8.42 2.69
N ASP A 317 9.03 7.55 1.70
CA ASP A 317 9.98 7.80 0.63
C ASP A 317 9.33 8.67 -0.46
N ARG A 318 9.86 9.88 -0.63
CA ARG A 318 9.41 10.81 -1.65
C ARG A 318 9.65 10.28 -3.05
N ASP A 319 10.79 9.63 -3.29
CA ASP A 319 11.14 9.15 -4.62
C ASP A 319 10.24 7.97 -5.01
N GLU A 320 9.86 7.13 -4.04
CA GLU A 320 8.80 6.14 -4.25
C GLU A 320 7.47 6.79 -4.60
N ALA A 321 7.06 7.82 -3.87
CA ALA A 321 5.82 8.55 -4.16
C ALA A 321 5.82 9.17 -5.56
N VAL A 322 6.96 9.69 -6.03
CA VAL A 322 7.13 10.19 -7.40
C VAL A 322 6.97 9.04 -8.40
N ARG A 323 7.61 7.88 -8.16
CA ARG A 323 7.48 6.70 -9.03
C ARG A 323 6.03 6.22 -9.14
N TRP A 324 5.26 6.26 -8.06
CA TRP A 324 3.83 5.88 -8.08
C TRP A 324 3.01 6.72 -9.06
N MET A 325 3.31 8.02 -9.20
CA MET A 325 2.61 8.92 -10.14
C MET A 325 2.83 8.55 -11.61
N GLU A 326 3.93 7.86 -11.93
CA GLU A 326 4.23 7.38 -13.27
C GLU A 326 3.66 5.99 -13.47
N LEU A 327 3.93 5.09 -12.52
CA LEU A 327 3.58 3.66 -12.61
C LEU A 327 2.07 3.43 -12.63
N TYR A 328 1.31 4.14 -11.79
CA TYR A 328 -0.12 3.88 -11.61
C TYR A 328 -1.05 4.81 -12.38
N ARG A 329 -0.49 5.81 -13.07
CA ARG A 329 -1.27 6.70 -13.95
C ARG A 329 -2.06 5.93 -15.02
N PRO A 330 -1.51 4.91 -15.72
CA PRO A 330 -2.28 4.11 -16.67
C PRO A 330 -3.44 3.35 -16.03
N ALA A 331 -3.31 2.98 -14.75
CA ALA A 331 -4.36 2.33 -13.98
C ALA A 331 -5.44 3.31 -13.50
N GLY A 332 -5.29 4.62 -13.75
CA GLY A 332 -6.26 5.64 -13.35
C GLY A 332 -6.00 6.25 -11.98
N ILE A 333 -4.75 6.28 -11.50
CA ILE A 333 -4.40 7.08 -10.33
C ILE A 333 -4.09 8.52 -10.77
N GLU A 334 -4.74 9.52 -10.16
CA GLU A 334 -4.58 10.93 -10.53
C GLU A 334 -3.27 11.55 -10.05
N GLY A 335 -2.67 10.99 -9.00
CA GLY A 335 -1.41 11.48 -8.44
C GLY A 335 -1.19 11.00 -7.00
N ILE A 336 -0.68 11.89 -6.16
CA ILE A 336 -0.45 11.62 -4.73
C ILE A 336 -1.02 12.71 -3.84
N VAL A 337 -1.21 12.38 -2.57
CA VAL A 337 -1.52 13.30 -1.48
C VAL A 337 -0.42 13.19 -0.42
N SER A 338 0.04 14.33 0.11
CA SER A 338 1.03 14.42 1.19
C SER A 338 0.37 14.90 2.47
N LYS A 339 0.62 14.20 3.58
CA LYS A 339 0.14 14.51 4.93
C LYS A 339 1.32 14.61 5.89
N GLY A 340 1.19 15.34 6.99
CA GLY A 340 2.18 15.36 8.06
C GLY A 340 1.98 14.18 9.01
N GLN A 341 3.04 13.46 9.37
CA GLN A 341 3.01 12.31 10.29
C GLN A 341 2.35 12.65 11.63
N THR A 342 2.64 13.85 12.17
CA THR A 342 2.08 14.29 13.46
C THR A 342 0.88 15.21 13.33
N SER A 343 0.31 15.35 12.13
CA SER A 343 -0.85 16.22 11.91
C SER A 343 -2.15 15.57 12.41
N PRO A 344 -2.97 16.31 13.18
CA PRO A 344 -4.31 15.86 13.51
C PRO A 344 -5.20 15.89 12.26
N TYR A 345 -6.32 15.18 12.31
CA TYR A 345 -7.38 15.30 11.31
C TYR A 345 -8.20 16.57 11.58
N ARG A 346 -8.27 17.47 10.59
CA ARG A 346 -8.99 18.74 10.73
C ARG A 346 -10.17 18.80 9.73
N PRO A 347 -11.39 18.50 10.18
CA PRO A 347 -12.59 18.57 9.33
C PRO A 347 -12.71 19.92 8.62
N GLY A 348 -12.89 19.90 7.29
CA GLY A 348 -13.11 21.10 6.47
C GLY A 348 -11.87 21.95 6.20
N VAL A 349 -10.72 21.60 6.78
CA VAL A 349 -9.46 22.35 6.60
C VAL A 349 -8.68 21.80 5.41
N ARG A 350 -8.04 22.69 4.64
CA ARG A 350 -7.21 22.38 3.48
C ARG A 350 -5.72 22.30 3.84
N ASP A 351 -5.35 21.34 4.68
CA ASP A 351 -3.98 21.17 5.18
C ASP A 351 -3.20 20.06 4.48
N TRP A 352 -3.87 19.09 3.85
CA TRP A 352 -3.19 18.10 3.01
C TRP A 352 -2.69 18.74 1.72
N ILE A 353 -1.62 18.19 1.12
CA ILE A 353 -1.02 18.75 -0.10
C ILE A 353 -1.19 17.76 -1.24
N ARG A 354 -1.53 18.24 -2.43
CA ARG A 354 -1.47 17.44 -3.65
C ARG A 354 -0.77 18.25 -4.75
N PRO A 355 -0.08 17.59 -5.69
CA PRO A 355 0.46 18.27 -6.86
C PRO A 355 -0.64 18.95 -7.68
N SER A 356 -0.35 20.13 -8.22
CA SER A 356 -1.13 20.79 -9.25
C SER A 356 -1.17 19.89 -10.50
N PRO A 357 -2.31 19.80 -11.22
CA PRO A 357 -2.33 19.17 -12.54
C PRO A 357 -1.31 19.88 -13.43
N ALA A 358 -0.48 19.14 -14.16
CA ALA A 358 0.44 19.74 -15.11
C ALA A 358 -0.36 20.55 -16.14
N THR A 359 -0.20 21.87 -16.15
CA THR A 359 -0.69 22.70 -17.25
C THR A 359 0.11 22.30 -18.50
N PRO A 360 -0.54 21.94 -19.61
CA PRO A 360 0.20 21.67 -20.84
C PRO A 360 0.96 22.94 -21.20
N LYS A 361 2.30 22.87 -21.22
CA LYS A 361 3.15 23.96 -21.70
C LYS A 361 2.75 24.22 -23.15
N LYS A 362 2.12 25.37 -23.42
CA LYS A 362 1.94 25.86 -24.79
C LYS A 362 3.33 25.94 -25.42
N SER A 363 3.59 25.13 -26.44
CA SER A 363 4.78 25.29 -27.27
C SER A 363 4.69 26.65 -27.95
N SER A 364 5.42 27.64 -27.45
CA SER A 364 5.62 28.88 -28.17
C SER A 364 6.51 28.58 -29.37
N SER A 365 5.91 28.38 -30.54
CA SER A 365 6.64 28.46 -31.80
C SER A 365 7.06 29.93 -31.98
N ALA A 366 8.31 30.23 -31.64
CA ALA A 366 8.93 31.48 -32.01
C ALA A 366 9.11 31.50 -33.54
N ALA A 367 8.17 32.12 -34.25
CA ALA A 367 8.37 32.50 -35.64
C ALA A 367 9.41 33.63 -35.66
N SER A 368 10.66 33.26 -35.94
CA SER A 368 11.73 34.19 -36.21
C SER A 368 11.48 34.83 -37.58
N SER A 369 10.92 36.04 -37.60
CA SER A 369 10.80 36.83 -38.82
C SER A 369 12.16 37.47 -39.14
N ALA A 370 12.85 36.90 -40.13
CA ALA A 370 14.09 37.43 -40.66
C ALA A 370 13.82 38.77 -41.38
N ARG A 371 14.46 39.82 -40.88
CA ARG A 371 14.44 41.17 -41.46
C ARG A 371 15.33 41.17 -42.70
N SER A 372 14.73 41.07 -43.88
CA SER A 372 15.44 41.29 -45.15
C SER A 372 15.64 42.80 -45.35
N THR A 373 16.88 43.23 -45.28
CA THR A 373 17.36 44.51 -45.80
C THR A 373 17.17 44.53 -47.32
N ASN A 374 16.41 45.49 -47.85
CA ASN A 374 16.52 45.87 -49.25
C ASN A 374 16.84 47.37 -49.34
N ARG A 375 17.93 47.64 -50.04
CA ARG A 375 18.55 48.93 -50.30
C ARG A 375 18.35 49.22 -51.79
N THR A 376 17.64 50.29 -52.10
CA THR A 376 17.49 51.02 -53.40
C THR A 376 16.46 52.11 -53.10
N SER A 377 16.67 53.41 -53.28
CA SER A 377 17.65 54.20 -54.01
C SER A 377 17.84 55.55 -53.33
#